data_AF-V2ZGD6-F1
#
_entry.id   AF-V2ZGD6-F1
#
_cell.length_a   1.000
_cell.length_b   1.000
_cell.length_c   1.000
_cell.angle_alpha   90.00
_cell.angle_beta   90.00
_cell.angle_gamma   90.00
#
_symmetry.space_group_name_H-M   'P 1'
#
loop_
_entity.id
_entity.type
_entity.pdbx_description
1 polymer ?
#
loop_
_entity_poly.entity_id
_entity_poly.type
_entity_poly.pdbx_seq_one_letter_code
_entity_poly.pdbx_strand_id
1 'polypeptide(L)' 'MEHEIPMIVKLLYAGMVTGPDPSFWPEEMKDDPIRGHGLWTFYSGLRMGLQLGAACLWEP' A
#
# COMPACT_ATOMS: atom_id res chain seq x y z
N MET A 1 -12.29 -3.11 -26.95
CA MET A 1 -11.85 -4.04 -25.89
C MET A 1 -11.90 -3.26 -24.60
N GLU A 2 -12.75 -3.65 -23.66
CA GLU A 2 -12.68 -3.10 -22.30
C GLU A 2 -11.35 -3.52 -21.69
N HIS A 3 -10.57 -2.55 -21.21
CA HIS A 3 -9.37 -2.84 -20.44
C HIS A 3 -9.82 -3.27 -19.05
N GLU A 4 -9.96 -4.57 -18.82
CA GLU A 4 -10.22 -5.09 -17.48
C GLU A 4 -9.02 -4.81 -16.57
N ILE A 5 -9.27 -4.15 -15.44
CA ILE A 5 -8.27 -3.97 -14.39
C ILE A 5 -7.90 -5.36 -13.85
N PRO A 6 -6.61 -5.75 -13.84
CA PRO A 6 -6.18 -7.05 -13.33
C PRO A 6 -6.65 -7.31 -11.90
N MET A 7 -7.04 -8.54 -11.59
CA MET A 7 -7.55 -8.92 -10.25
C MET A 7 -6.57 -8.55 -9.13
N ILE A 8 -5.26 -8.72 -9.37
CA ILE A 8 -4.22 -8.35 -8.40
C ILE A 8 -4.27 -6.85 -8.06
N VAL A 9 -4.56 -5.99 -9.03
CA VAL A 9 -4.68 -4.54 -8.81
C VAL A 9 -5.93 -4.23 -7.96
N LYS A 10 -7.05 -4.92 -8.20
CA LYS A 10 -8.28 -4.76 -7.40
C LYS A 10 -8.08 -5.21 -5.95
N LEU A 11 -7.39 -6.33 -5.74
CA LEU A 11 -7.09 -6.85 -4.40
C LEU A 11 -6.12 -5.95 -3.64
N LEU A 12 -5.07 -5.48 -4.30
CA LEU A 12 -4.13 -4.51 -3.72
C LEU A 12 -4.83 -3.20 -3.39
N TYR A 13 -5.70 -2.69 -4.26
CA TYR A 13 -6.48 -1.48 -3.96
C TYR A 13 -7.37 -1.68 -2.73
N ALA A 14 -8.14 -2.78 -2.66
CA ALA A 14 -9.03 -3.06 -1.53
C ALA A 14 -8.30 -3.21 -0.20
N GLY A 15 -7.10 -3.81 -0.19
CA GLY A 15 -6.28 -3.96 1.01
C GLY A 15 -5.60 -2.67 1.50
N MET A 16 -5.57 -1.63 0.66
CA MET A 16 -4.79 -0.40 0.90
C MET A 16 -5.66 0.85 0.97
N VAL A 17 -6.89 0.81 0.46
CA VAL A 17 -7.82 1.94 0.48
C VAL A 17 -8.39 2.21 1.86
N THR A 18 -8.43 1.20 2.74
CA THR A 18 -8.72 1.42 4.15
C THR A 18 -7.55 2.22 4.72
N GLY A 19 -7.78 3.51 4.96
CA GLY A 19 -6.76 4.43 5.47
C GLY A 19 -6.08 3.89 6.73
N PRO A 20 -4.84 4.30 7.00
CA PRO A 20 -4.11 3.83 8.16
C PRO A 20 -4.87 4.14 9.44
N ASP A 21 -5.05 3.13 10.30
CA ASP A 21 -5.53 3.37 11.65
C ASP A 21 -4.43 4.09 12.44
N PRO A 22 -4.67 5.33 12.91
CA PRO A 22 -3.71 6.13 13.66
C PRO A 22 -3.20 5.44 14.94
N SER A 23 -3.92 4.45 15.45
CA SER A 23 -3.51 3.67 16.62
C SER A 23 -2.20 2.88 16.39
N PHE A 24 -1.86 2.58 15.13
CA PHE A 24 -0.63 1.87 14.76
C PHE A 24 0.55 2.80 14.48
N TRP A 25 0.37 4.12 14.58
CA TRP A 25 1.46 5.05 14.31
C TRP A 25 2.47 5.07 15.46
N PRO A 26 3.77 5.27 15.15
CA PRO A 26 4.77 5.58 16.16
C PRO A 26 4.33 6.76 17.02
N GLU A 27 4.71 6.74 18.30
CA GLU A 27 4.27 7.75 19.29
C GLU A 27 4.58 9.17 18.82
N GLU A 28 5.73 9.36 18.17
CA GLU A 28 6.19 10.63 17.62
C GLU A 28 5.36 11.16 16.43
N MET A 29 4.40 10.37 15.92
CA MET A 29 3.52 10.74 14.79
C MET A 29 2.03 10.78 15.17
N LYS A 30 1.66 10.44 16.40
CA LYS A 30 0.25 10.44 16.83
C LYS A 30 -0.39 11.84 16.78
N ASP A 31 0.39 12.87 17.08
CA ASP A 31 -0.06 14.26 17.06
C ASP A 31 0.09 14.92 15.67
N ASP A 32 0.66 14.21 14.68
CA ASP A 32 0.85 14.69 13.32
C ASP A 32 0.27 13.69 12.30
N PRO A 33 -1.08 13.69 12.13
CA PRO A 33 -1.75 12.73 11.28
C PRO A 33 -1.41 12.86 9.80
N ILE A 34 -0.98 14.04 9.35
CA ILE A 34 -0.54 14.25 7.97
C ILE A 34 0.78 13.51 7.75
N ARG A 35 1.73 13.66 8.68
CA ARG A 35 3.02 12.96 8.61
C ARG A 35 2.87 11.45 8.77
N GLY A 36 2.03 11.00 9.71
CA GLY A 36 1.72 9.58 9.92
C GLY A 36 1.11 8.93 8.66
N HIS A 37 0.11 9.57 8.07
CA HIS A 37 -0.48 9.12 6.81
C HIS A 37 0.53 9.12 5.65
N GLY A 38 1.35 10.17 5.53
CA GLY A 38 2.38 10.28 4.50
C GLY A 38 3.42 9.16 4.57
N LEU A 39 3.94 8.88 5.77
CA LEU A 39 4.89 7.79 5.98
C LEU A 39 4.27 6.43 5.67
N TRP A 40 3.05 6.19 6.18
CA TRP A 40 2.34 4.94 5.92
C TRP A 40 2.14 4.72 4.43
N THR A 41 1.60 5.70 3.70
CA THR A 41 1.37 5.62 2.25
C THR A 41 2.66 5.35 1.48
N PHE A 42 3.76 6.02 1.85
CA PHE A 42 5.06 5.78 1.24
C PHE A 42 5.57 4.35 1.46
N TYR A 43 5.57 3.88 2.70
CA TYR A 43 6.06 2.54 3.06
C TYR A 43 5.21 1.44 2.42
N SER A 44 3.89 1.60 2.49
CA SER A 44 2.87 0.79 1.84
C SER A 44 3.10 0.65 0.34
N GLY A 45 3.30 1.78 -0.36
CA GLY A 45 3.56 1.80 -1.79
C GLY A 45 4.88 1.11 -2.17
N LEU A 46 5.95 1.35 -1.41
CA LEU A 46 7.25 0.72 -1.62
C LEU A 46 7.18 -0.81 -1.47
N ARG A 47 6.55 -1.29 -0.38
CA ARG A 47 6.35 -2.72 -0.13
C ARG A 47 5.58 -3.38 -1.28
N MET A 48 4.51 -2.74 -1.75
CA MET A 48 3.72 -3.24 -2.88
C MET A 48 4.55 -3.32 -4.16
N GLY A 49 5.32 -2.29 -4.50
CA GLY A 49 6.19 -2.31 -5.67
C GLY A 49 7.22 -3.44 -5.64
N LEU A 50 7.81 -3.69 -4.46
CA LEU A 50 8.74 -4.81 -4.26
C LEU A 50 8.05 -6.18 -4.40
N GLN A 51 6.84 -6.34 -3.84
CA GLN A 51 6.08 -7.59 -3.95
C GLN A 51 5.67 -7.87 -5.40
N LEU A 52 5.24 -6.84 -6.14
CA LEU A 52 4.92 -6.95 -7.56
C LEU A 52 6.17 -7.31 -8.38
N GLY A 53 7.29 -6.60 -8.15
CA GLY A 53 8.56 -6.90 -8.83
C GLY A 53 9.05 -8.31 -8.55
N ALA A 54 8.99 -8.77 -7.29
CA ALA A 54 9.34 -10.13 -6.92
C ALA A 54 8.43 -11.17 -7.58
N ALA A 55 7.12 -10.92 -7.67
CA ALA A 55 6.17 -11.80 -8.33
C ALA A 55 6.45 -11.94 -9.83
N CYS A 56 6.78 -10.84 -10.53
CA CYS A 56 7.17 -10.87 -11.95
C CYS A 56 8.48 -11.64 -12.19
N LEU A 57 9.42 -11.63 -11.23
CA LEU A 57 10.65 -12.41 -11.30
C LEU A 57 10.45 -13.90 -10.98
N TRP A 58 9.30 -14.27 -10.43
CA TRP A 58 8.94 -15.64 -10.06
C TRP A 58 8.11 -16.36 -11.13
N GLU A 59 7.95 -15.76 -12.32
CA GLU A 59 7.36 -16.45 -13.47
C GLU A 59 8.32 -17.56 -13.96
N PRO A 60 7.87 -18.83 -14.03
CA PRO A 60 8.67 -19.95 -14.56
C PRO A 60 8.89 -19.87 -16.08
#